data_AF-A0A2H6N221-F1
#
_entry.id   AF-A0A2H6N221-F1
#
_cell.length_a   1.000
_cell.length_b   1.000
_cell.length_c   1.000
_cell.angle_alpha   90.00
_cell.angle_beta   90.00
_cell.angle_gamma   90.00
#
_symmetry.space_group_name_H-M   'P 1'
#
loop_
_entity.id
_entity.type
_entity.pdbx_description
1 polymer ?
#
loop_
_entity_poly.entity_id
_entity_poly.type
_entity_poly.pdbx_seq_one_letter_code
_entity_poly.pdbx_strand_id
1 'polypeptide(L)'
;VFTTKAFGEHSLVFAYDFHAGGETMMSRHFNDPSADGYFTKRKWGQHDGPLPRQHAGLLPESLIWAYIVQLSSALRTIHTAGLACRVMDPTKILVTGKTRLRVNCVGVFDVLTFDNSQNNPLALMAQYQQADLISL
;
A
#
# COMPACT_ATOMS: atom_id res chain seq x y z
N VAL A 1 9.79 -17.50 6.46
CA VAL A 1 8.93 -18.23 5.50
C VAL A 1 9.13 -19.72 5.69
N PHE A 2 8.08 -20.53 5.66
CA PHE A 2 8.19 -21.99 5.76
C PHE A 2 6.99 -22.69 5.10
N THR A 3 7.16 -23.94 4.69
CA THR A 3 6.08 -24.79 4.16
C THR A 3 5.50 -25.66 5.27
N THR A 4 4.21 -25.98 5.21
CA THR A 4 3.53 -26.82 6.21
C THR A 4 2.34 -27.55 5.60
N LYS A 5 1.95 -28.65 6.26
CA LYS A 5 0.71 -29.39 6.00
C LYS A 5 -0.30 -29.30 7.15
N ALA A 6 -0.03 -28.46 8.15
CA ALA A 6 -0.84 -28.36 9.36
C ALA A 6 -2.30 -27.90 9.10
N PHE A 7 -2.57 -27.28 7.96
CA PHE A 7 -3.91 -26.83 7.55
C PHE A 7 -4.70 -27.88 6.74
N GLY A 8 -4.17 -29.10 6.59
CA GLY A 8 -4.81 -30.17 5.79
C GLY A 8 -4.44 -30.15 4.30
N GLU A 9 -3.65 -29.19 3.85
CA GLU A 9 -3.17 -29.06 2.47
C GLU A 9 -1.71 -28.57 2.42
N HIS A 10 -1.10 -28.55 1.24
CA HIS A 10 0.25 -27.99 1.06
C HIS A 10 0.20 -26.45 1.12
N SER A 11 0.68 -25.88 2.22
CA SER A 11 0.64 -24.42 2.44
C SER A 11 2.04 -23.82 2.55
N LEU A 12 2.17 -22.57 2.12
CA LEU A 12 3.33 -21.71 2.33
C LEU A 12 2.96 -20.59 3.29
N VAL A 13 3.72 -20.43 4.38
CA VAL A 13 3.42 -19.47 5.45
C VAL A 13 4.49 -18.39 5.52
N PHE A 14 4.03 -17.14 5.52
CA PHE A 14 4.84 -15.95 5.75
C PHE A 14 4.53 -15.40 7.15
N ALA A 15 5.53 -15.36 8.01
CA ALA A 15 5.42 -14.78 9.33
C ALA A 15 5.99 -13.35 9.31
N TYR A 16 5.20 -12.41 9.81
CA TYR A 16 5.54 -10.99 9.93
C TYR A 16 5.32 -10.53 11.37
N ASP A 17 5.88 -9.36 11.71
CA ASP A 17 5.60 -8.71 12.98
C ASP A 17 4.11 -8.40 13.13
N PHE A 18 3.56 -8.68 14.30
CA PHE A 18 2.18 -8.34 14.62
C PHE A 18 2.09 -6.87 15.07
N HIS A 19 1.15 -6.14 14.47
CA HIS A 19 0.88 -4.74 14.81
C HIS A 19 -0.58 -4.57 15.21
N ALA A 20 -0.83 -4.49 16.53
CA ALA A 20 -2.17 -4.35 17.08
C ALA A 20 -2.88 -3.07 16.60
N GLY A 21 -4.16 -3.20 16.22
CA GLY A 21 -4.96 -2.09 15.71
C GLY A 21 -4.54 -1.56 14.33
N GLY A 22 -3.70 -2.31 13.59
CA GLY A 22 -3.37 -1.98 12.22
C GLY A 22 -4.55 -2.20 11.28
N GLU A 23 -4.90 -1.18 10.51
CA GLU A 23 -5.90 -1.23 9.44
C GLU A 23 -5.24 -0.97 8.09
N THR A 24 -5.79 -1.49 7.00
CA THR A 24 -5.26 -1.17 5.67
C THR A 24 -5.57 0.27 5.31
N MET A 25 -4.68 0.92 4.55
CA MET A 25 -4.90 2.26 4.00
C MET A 25 -6.19 2.29 3.18
N MET A 26 -6.48 1.21 2.44
CA MET A 26 -7.75 0.98 1.75
C MET A 26 -8.95 1.12 2.71
N SER A 27 -8.98 0.35 3.80
CA SER A 27 -10.08 0.39 4.76
C SER A 27 -10.23 1.77 5.41
N ARG A 28 -9.10 2.41 5.70
CA ARG A 28 -9.05 3.66 6.46
C ARG A 28 -9.57 4.87 5.67
N HIS A 29 -9.25 4.94 4.37
CA HIS A 29 -9.50 6.15 3.57
C HIS A 29 -10.42 5.94 2.37
N PHE A 30 -10.64 4.69 1.93
CA PHE A 30 -11.33 4.39 0.68
C PHE A 30 -12.61 3.57 0.85
N ASN A 31 -13.01 3.27 2.09
CA ASN A 31 -14.18 2.45 2.38
C ASN A 31 -15.45 3.26 2.70
N ASP A 32 -15.42 4.58 2.51
CA ASP A 32 -16.58 5.47 2.72
C ASP A 32 -17.30 5.76 1.39
N PRO A 33 -18.51 5.21 1.16
CA PRO A 33 -19.31 5.46 -0.04
C PRO A 33 -19.74 6.93 -0.18
N SER A 34 -19.69 7.70 0.90
CA SER A 34 -20.11 9.10 0.95
C SER A 34 -19.06 10.03 0.33
N ALA A 35 -17.80 9.60 0.26
CA ALA A 35 -16.68 10.41 -0.21
C ALA A 35 -16.80 10.78 -1.70
N ASP A 36 -17.32 9.86 -2.53
CA ASP A 36 -17.54 10.07 -3.98
C ASP A 36 -18.63 11.10 -4.29
N GLY A 37 -19.57 11.31 -3.35
CA GLY A 37 -20.66 12.28 -3.49
C GLY A 37 -20.20 13.74 -3.49
N TYR A 38 -19.03 14.04 -2.92
CA TYR A 38 -18.52 15.40 -2.79
C TYR A 38 -17.91 15.96 -4.09
N PHE A 39 -17.37 15.10 -4.95
CA PHE A 39 -16.88 15.52 -6.27
C PHE A 39 -18.01 15.68 -7.29
N THR A 40 -19.03 14.81 -7.24
CA THR A 40 -20.17 14.84 -8.18
C THR A 40 -21.14 15.99 -7.91
N LYS A 41 -21.37 16.37 -6.64
CA LYS A 41 -22.18 17.55 -6.29
C LYS A 41 -21.58 18.90 -6.71
N ARG A 42 -20.31 18.96 -7.12
CA ARG A 42 -19.70 20.17 -7.69
C ARG A 42 -20.07 20.40 -9.16
N LYS A 43 -20.56 19.40 -9.89
CA LYS A 43 -20.78 19.48 -11.34
C LYS A 43 -22.19 19.86 -11.79
N TRP A 44 -23.21 19.73 -10.93
CA TRP A 44 -24.60 20.09 -11.26
C TRP A 44 -25.18 20.98 -10.16
N GLY A 45 -25.33 22.26 -10.50
CA GLY A 45 -25.61 23.34 -9.55
C GLY A 45 -26.93 23.22 -8.80
N GLN A 46 -26.84 23.52 -7.50
CA GLN A 46 -27.90 24.14 -6.71
C GLN A 46 -27.21 24.89 -5.57
N HIS A 47 -27.19 26.22 -5.67
CA HIS A 47 -26.48 27.11 -4.76
C HIS A 47 -27.49 27.81 -3.85
N ASP A 48 -28.03 27.08 -2.87
CA ASP A 48 -28.85 27.64 -1.78
C ASP A 48 -28.49 26.97 -0.43
N GLY A 49 -27.21 26.98 -0.09
CA GLY A 49 -26.70 26.52 1.20
C GLY A 49 -25.32 27.11 1.49
N PRO A 50 -24.90 27.20 2.78
CA PRO A 50 -23.58 27.72 3.12
C PRO A 50 -22.50 26.95 2.37
N LEU A 51 -21.55 27.69 1.78
CA LEU A 51 -20.46 27.17 0.98
C LEU A 51 -19.86 25.91 1.64
N PRO A 52 -19.82 24.75 0.95
CA PRO A 52 -19.21 23.57 1.53
C PRO A 52 -17.74 23.88 1.84
N ARG A 53 -17.32 23.60 3.08
CA ARG A 53 -15.92 23.76 3.51
C ARG A 53 -15.00 23.12 2.47
N GLN A 54 -13.97 23.85 2.04
CA GLN A 54 -13.04 23.45 0.98
C GLN A 54 -12.37 22.07 1.18
N HIS A 55 -12.44 21.49 2.38
CA HIS A 55 -11.85 20.20 2.75
C HIS A 55 -12.87 19.12 3.13
N ALA A 56 -14.17 19.31 2.89
CA ALA A 56 -15.18 18.34 3.27
C ALA A 56 -15.00 17.03 2.47
N GLY A 57 -14.36 16.03 3.09
CA GLY A 57 -14.11 14.70 2.54
C GLY A 57 -12.70 14.46 1.97
N LEU A 58 -11.84 15.48 1.89
CA LEU A 58 -10.45 15.33 1.40
C LEU A 58 -9.49 15.08 2.57
N LEU A 59 -8.45 14.27 2.32
CA LEU A 59 -7.38 14.08 3.29
C LEU A 59 -6.59 15.38 3.50
N PRO A 60 -6.21 15.72 4.74
CA PRO A 60 -5.32 16.85 4.99
C PRO A 60 -4.00 16.69 4.24
N GLU A 61 -3.51 17.74 3.60
CA GLU A 61 -2.24 17.72 2.86
C GLU A 61 -1.06 17.27 3.73
N SER A 62 -1.03 17.72 4.98
CA SER A 62 -0.01 17.31 5.96
C SER A 62 0.00 15.80 6.22
N LEU A 63 -1.16 15.15 6.15
CA LEU A 63 -1.27 13.69 6.29
C LEU A 63 -0.73 12.98 5.05
N ILE A 64 -1.06 13.49 3.86
CA ILE A 64 -0.56 12.98 2.58
C ILE A 64 0.97 13.08 2.55
N TRP A 65 1.54 14.23 2.92
CA TRP A 65 3.00 14.39 2.99
C TRP A 65 3.65 13.46 4.01
N ALA A 66 3.03 13.26 5.18
CA ALA A 66 3.52 12.30 6.17
C ALA A 66 3.54 10.86 5.61
N TYR A 67 2.58 10.50 4.76
CA TYR A 67 2.54 9.20 4.09
C TYR A 67 3.61 9.09 3.01
N ILE A 68 3.72 10.08 2.12
CA ILE A 68 4.73 10.12 1.05
C ILE A 68 6.13 9.95 1.64
N VAL A 69 6.47 10.73 2.67
CA VAL A 69 7.80 10.64 3.31
C VAL A 69 8.08 9.24 3.86
N GLN A 70 7.12 8.61 4.52
CA GLN A 70 7.29 7.26 5.07
C GLN A 70 7.40 6.19 3.98
N LEU A 71 6.56 6.24 2.95
CA LEU A 71 6.58 5.28 1.85
C LEU A 71 7.85 5.43 1.00
N SER A 72 8.24 6.66 0.67
CA SER A 72 9.50 6.93 -0.02
C SER A 72 10.72 6.49 0.80
N SER A 73 10.68 6.66 2.14
CA SER A 73 11.73 6.14 3.01
C SER A 73 11.81 4.62 2.96
N ALA A 74 10.66 3.93 2.99
CA ALA A 74 10.62 2.46 2.90
C ALA A 74 11.15 1.96 1.55
N LEU A 75 10.72 2.56 0.43
CA LEU A 75 11.24 2.21 -0.90
C LEU A 75 12.73 2.47 -1.01
N ARG A 76 13.22 3.61 -0.50
CA ARG A 76 14.66 3.90 -0.50
C ARG A 76 15.45 2.80 0.19
N THR A 77 14.99 2.33 1.36
CA THR A 77 15.63 1.22 2.08
C THR A 77 15.62 -0.07 1.26
N ILE A 78 14.49 -0.43 0.67
CA ILE A 78 14.33 -1.65 -0.14
C ILE A 78 15.22 -1.60 -1.39
N HIS A 79 15.17 -0.51 -2.14
CA HIS A 79 15.92 -0.34 -3.39
C HIS A 79 17.44 -0.27 -3.15
N THR A 80 17.88 0.38 -2.07
CA THR A 80 19.31 0.43 -1.69
C THR A 80 19.84 -0.95 -1.32
N ALA A 81 18.99 -1.85 -0.84
CA ALA A 81 19.34 -3.26 -0.60
C ALA A 81 19.36 -4.11 -1.88
N GLY A 82 19.13 -3.53 -3.06
CA GLY A 82 19.08 -4.26 -4.34
C GLY A 82 17.80 -5.09 -4.51
N LEU A 83 16.74 -4.76 -3.78
CA LEU A 83 15.44 -5.43 -3.81
C LEU A 83 14.37 -4.52 -4.41
N ALA A 84 13.18 -5.08 -4.65
CA ALA A 84 11.97 -4.34 -5.03
C ALA A 84 10.84 -4.68 -4.05
N CYS A 85 9.91 -3.76 -3.86
CA CYS A 85 8.78 -3.91 -2.95
C CYS A 85 7.72 -4.86 -3.53
N ARG A 86 7.34 -4.66 -4.81
CA ARG A 86 6.39 -5.47 -5.59
C ARG A 86 4.96 -5.55 -5.05
N VAL A 87 4.63 -4.85 -3.97
CA VAL A 87 3.32 -4.88 -3.28
C VAL A 87 2.82 -3.48 -2.91
N MET A 88 3.11 -2.48 -3.74
CA MET A 88 2.76 -1.09 -3.45
C MET A 88 1.30 -0.80 -3.81
N ASP A 89 0.38 -1.15 -2.93
CA ASP A 89 -1.05 -0.83 -3.07
C ASP A 89 -1.73 -0.56 -1.71
N PRO A 90 -2.86 0.20 -1.68
CA PRO A 90 -3.52 0.57 -0.43
C PRO A 90 -4.00 -0.61 0.43
N THR A 91 -4.19 -1.80 -0.14
CA THR A 91 -4.60 -3.00 0.62
C THR A 91 -3.43 -3.65 1.35
N LYS A 92 -2.19 -3.36 0.94
CA LYS A 92 -0.96 -3.88 1.54
C LYS A 92 -0.23 -2.86 2.41
N ILE A 93 -0.69 -1.61 2.44
CA ILE A 93 -0.17 -0.60 3.35
C ILE A 93 -1.01 -0.60 4.63
N LEU A 94 -0.38 -0.87 5.77
CA LEU A 94 -1.02 -0.79 7.09
C LEU A 94 -0.80 0.58 7.71
N VAL A 95 -1.87 1.16 8.24
CA VAL A 95 -1.89 2.36 9.07
C VAL A 95 -2.06 1.93 10.52
N THR A 96 -1.22 2.43 11.40
CA THR A 96 -1.33 2.22 12.86
C THR A 96 -1.30 3.56 13.58
N GLY A 97 -2.12 3.68 14.62
CA GLY A 97 -2.28 4.94 15.34
C GLY A 97 -2.78 6.05 14.39
N LYS A 98 -2.13 7.22 14.44
CA LYS A 98 -2.57 8.37 13.62
C LYS A 98 -1.97 8.37 12.21
N THR A 99 -0.68 8.06 12.09
CA THR A 99 0.06 8.32 10.84
C THR A 99 1.12 7.26 10.50
N ARG A 100 1.36 6.27 11.36
CA ARG A 100 2.48 5.34 11.18
C ARG A 100 2.14 4.30 10.12
N LEU A 101 2.85 4.36 9.00
CA LEU A 101 2.70 3.43 7.88
C LEU A 101 3.67 2.26 7.99
N ARG A 102 3.23 1.10 7.49
CA ARG A 102 4.05 -0.09 7.26
C ARG A 102 3.60 -0.79 5.99
N VAL A 103 4.55 -1.23 5.17
CA VAL A 103 4.25 -2.05 4.00
C VAL A 103 4.20 -3.51 4.43
N ASN A 104 3.08 -4.19 4.21
CA ASN A 104 2.85 -5.59 4.53
C ASN A 104 3.04 -6.47 3.28
N CYS A 105 3.21 -7.78 3.49
CA CYS A 105 3.33 -8.78 2.42
C CYS A 105 4.54 -8.60 1.48
N VAL A 106 5.53 -7.78 1.85
CA VAL A 106 6.80 -7.68 1.10
C VAL A 106 7.50 -9.04 1.12
N GLY A 107 8.10 -9.43 0.01
CA GLY A 107 8.78 -10.72 -0.15
C GLY A 107 7.88 -11.88 -0.59
N VAL A 108 6.55 -11.72 -0.60
CA VAL A 108 5.64 -12.80 -1.06
C VAL A 108 5.83 -13.09 -2.54
N PHE A 109 5.85 -12.05 -3.38
CA PHE A 109 6.04 -12.22 -4.83
C PHE A 109 7.44 -12.69 -5.19
N ASP A 110 8.46 -12.34 -4.43
CA ASP A 110 9.84 -12.81 -4.63
C ASP A 110 9.92 -14.34 -4.51
N VAL A 111 9.14 -14.94 -3.61
CA VAL A 111 9.06 -16.40 -3.46
C VAL A 111 8.12 -17.02 -4.50
N LEU A 112 6.93 -16.46 -4.70
CA LEU A 112 5.92 -17.04 -5.59
C LEU A 112 6.29 -16.98 -7.07
N THR A 113 7.02 -15.94 -7.49
CA THR A 113 7.43 -15.76 -8.89
C THR A 113 8.89 -16.14 -9.11
N PHE A 114 9.52 -16.83 -8.15
CA PHE A 114 10.88 -17.32 -8.33
C PHE A 114 10.88 -18.39 -9.43
N ASP A 115 11.74 -18.19 -10.42
CA ASP A 115 11.92 -19.11 -11.54
C ASP A 115 13.36 -19.59 -11.59
N ASN A 116 13.56 -20.86 -11.26
CA ASN A 116 14.88 -21.50 -11.23
C ASN A 116 15.49 -21.69 -12.62
N SER A 117 14.70 -21.52 -13.70
CA SER A 117 15.20 -21.62 -15.07
C SER A 117 15.84 -20.31 -15.55
N GLN A 118 15.67 -19.20 -14.83
CA GLN A 118 16.26 -17.91 -15.18
C GLN A 118 17.77 -17.91 -14.89
N ASN A 119 18.57 -17.65 -15.92
CA ASN A 119 20.04 -17.52 -15.81
C ASN A 119 20.48 -16.42 -14.83
N ASN A 120 19.68 -15.36 -14.69
CA ASN A 120 19.94 -14.29 -13.74
C ASN A 120 18.63 -13.87 -13.05
N PRO A 121 18.40 -14.27 -11.79
CA PRO A 121 17.17 -13.95 -11.06
C PRO A 121 17.02 -12.44 -10.77
N LEU A 122 18.08 -11.65 -10.92
CA LEU A 122 18.07 -10.20 -10.71
C LEU A 122 17.89 -9.40 -12.01
N ALA A 123 17.77 -10.05 -13.17
CA ALA A 123 17.70 -9.38 -14.46
C ALA A 123 16.53 -8.38 -14.55
N LEU A 124 15.41 -8.68 -13.90
CA LEU A 124 14.21 -7.84 -13.88
C LEU A 124 14.17 -6.84 -12.72
N MET A 125 15.19 -6.82 -11.85
CA MET A 125 15.15 -6.05 -10.60
C MET A 125 14.94 -4.55 -10.86
N ALA A 126 15.66 -3.97 -11.82
CA ALA A 126 15.50 -2.56 -12.18
C ALA A 126 14.08 -2.24 -12.70
N GLN A 127 13.44 -3.19 -13.40
CA GLN A 127 12.07 -3.03 -13.87
C GLN A 127 11.07 -3.08 -12.71
N TYR A 128 11.28 -3.98 -11.74
CA TYR A 128 10.45 -4.03 -10.54
C TYR A 128 10.60 -2.77 -9.67
N GLN A 129 11.82 -2.26 -9.53
CA GLN A 129 12.06 -1.00 -8.81
C GLN A 129 11.39 0.19 -9.51
N GLN A 130 11.41 0.23 -10.84
CA GLN A 130 10.68 1.25 -11.60
C GLN A 130 9.16 1.11 -11.43
N ALA A 131 8.64 -0.12 -11.43
CA ALA A 131 7.22 -0.39 -11.20
C ALA A 131 6.78 0.08 -9.81
N ASP A 132 7.60 -0.13 -8.77
CA ASP A 132 7.33 0.37 -7.42
C ASP A 132 7.15 1.90 -7.40
N LEU A 133 7.99 2.64 -8.14
CA LEU A 133 7.91 4.10 -8.22
C LEU A 133 6.67 4.60 -8.97
N ILE A 134 6.17 3.81 -9.92
CA ILE A 134 4.92 4.11 -10.64
C ILE A 134 3.71 3.83 -9.75
N SER A 135 3.81 2.80 -8.89
CA SER A 135 2.74 2.42 -7.98
C SER A 135 2.67 3.28 -6.70
N LEU A 136 3.75 3.98 -6.35
CA LEU A 136 3.81 4.91 -5.21
C LEU A 136 2.94 6.16 -5.44
#